data_AF-A0AAN8FTN3-F1
#
_entry.id   AF-A0AAN8FTN3-F1
#
_cell.length_a   1.000
_cell.length_b   1.000
_cell.length_c   1.000
_cell.angle_alpha   90.00
_cell.angle_beta   90.00
_cell.angle_gamma   90.00
#
_symmetry.space_group_name_H-M   'P 1'
#
loop_
_entity.id
_entity.type
_entity.pdbx_description
1 polymer ?
#
loop_
_entity_poly.entity_id
_entity_poly.type
_entity_poly.pdbx_seq_one_letter_code
_entity_poly.pdbx_strand_id
1 'polypeptide(L)'
;FDTLASLFEHYATKHLLVDKDTVLLKRGVGLCRWEFKHANVQVGRLLGKGAYGEVRKGTVIRKSGQIVNVAVKTLTMTNLITRELIREIMKEARIMRDLHHVNVVSIVGVVLIDHPLYILLEYVSGCFDFYIRVR
;
A
#
# COMPACT_ATOMS: atom_id res chain seq x y z
N PHE A 1 1.47 13.11 27.07
CA PHE A 1 0.83 11.78 26.96
C PHE A 1 1.92 10.78 26.71
N ASP A 2 1.89 9.66 27.43
CA ASP A 2 2.97 8.66 27.38
C ASP A 2 2.70 7.58 26.31
N THR A 3 1.46 7.50 25.82
CA THR A 3 1.05 6.56 24.76
C THR A 3 0.06 7.21 23.80
N LEU A 4 -0.02 6.68 22.58
CA LEU A 4 -1.06 7.08 21.62
C LEU A 4 -2.47 6.79 22.18
N ALA A 5 -2.62 5.69 22.93
CA ALA A 5 -3.88 5.31 23.56
C ALA A 5 -4.35 6.36 24.59
N SER A 6 -3.47 6.78 25.50
CA SER A 6 -3.80 7.81 26.50
C SER A 6 -4.13 9.17 25.87
N LEU A 7 -3.48 9.51 24.75
CA LEU A 7 -3.84 10.70 23.97
C LEU A 7 -5.25 10.57 23.35
N PHE A 8 -5.55 9.43 22.73
CA PHE A 8 -6.86 9.18 22.13
C PHE A 8 -7.98 9.18 23.18
N GLU A 9 -7.78 8.51 24.32
CA GLU A 9 -8.75 8.47 25.42
C GLU A 9 -9.04 9.87 25.97
N HIS A 10 -8.01 10.70 26.13
CA HIS A 10 -8.17 12.07 26.59
C HIS A 10 -9.02 12.91 25.63
N TYR A 11 -8.71 12.88 24.33
CA TYR A 11 -9.42 13.68 23.32
C TYR A 11 -10.69 13.01 22.77
N ALA A 12 -11.01 11.80 23.23
CA ALA A 12 -12.31 11.19 23.02
C ALA A 12 -13.40 11.86 23.87
N THR A 13 -13.01 12.45 25.00
CA THR A 13 -13.92 13.13 25.93
C THR A 13 -13.71 14.65 25.98
N LYS A 14 -12.49 15.12 25.72
CA LYS A 14 -12.15 16.55 25.75
C LYS A 14 -12.18 17.17 24.36
N HIS A 15 -12.90 18.28 24.22
CA HIS A 15 -12.99 19.04 22.98
C HIS A 15 -11.64 19.63 22.56
N LEU A 16 -11.32 19.45 21.28
CA LEU A 16 -10.25 20.13 20.56
C LEU A 16 -10.83 21.30 19.78
N LEU A 17 -10.05 22.37 19.62
CA LEU A 17 -10.38 23.46 18.71
C LEU A 17 -9.57 23.29 17.42
N VAL A 18 -10.27 23.14 16.30
CA VAL A 18 -9.67 23.06 14.95
C VAL A 18 -10.42 24.04 14.07
N ASP A 19 -9.73 25.03 13.51
CA ASP A 19 -10.32 26.07 12.65
C ASP A 19 -11.58 26.74 13.23
N LYS A 20 -11.59 26.96 14.55
CA LYS A 20 -12.69 27.52 15.36
C LYS A 20 -13.87 26.57 15.62
N ASP A 21 -13.84 25.36 15.08
CA ASP A 21 -14.81 24.31 15.40
C ASP A 21 -14.35 23.45 16.57
N THR A 22 -15.30 23.08 17.43
CA THR A 22 -15.07 22.13 18.52
C THR A 22 -15.23 20.71 18.00
N VAL A 23 -14.16 19.91 18.06
CA VAL A 23 -14.14 18.53 17.56
C VAL A 23 -13.74 17.55 18.66
N LEU A 24 -14.19 16.30 18.53
CA LEU A 24 -13.84 15.18 19.42
C LEU A 24 -13.28 14.03 18.59
N LEU A 25 -12.26 13.35 19.12
CA LEU A 25 -11.73 12.15 18.47
C LEU A 25 -12.66 10.96 18.74
N LYS A 26 -13.45 10.58 17.73
CA LYS A 26 -14.35 9.42 17.86
C LYS A 26 -13.71 8.09 17.49
N ARG A 27 -13.03 8.04 16.34
CA ARG A 27 -12.49 6.79 15.78
C ARG A 27 -11.24 7.07 14.97
N GLY A 28 -10.16 6.35 15.27
CA GLY A 28 -8.96 6.36 14.43
C GLY A 28 -9.22 5.76 13.04
N VAL A 29 -8.69 6.41 12.01
CA VAL A 29 -8.71 5.86 10.65
C VAL A 29 -7.49 4.95 10.51
N GLY A 30 -7.73 3.64 10.55
CA GLY A 30 -6.71 2.64 10.29
C GLY A 30 -6.51 2.38 8.79
N LEU A 31 -5.48 1.58 8.48
CA LEU A 31 -5.19 1.15 7.12
C LEU A 31 -6.38 0.42 6.49
N CYS A 32 -6.62 0.65 5.21
CA CYS A 32 -7.60 -0.10 4.42
C CYS A 32 -7.23 -1.59 4.35
N ARG A 33 -8.15 -2.45 3.87
CA ARG A 33 -7.89 -3.91 3.74
C ARG A 33 -6.77 -4.27 2.74
N TRP A 34 -6.45 -3.35 1.83
CA TRP A 34 -5.46 -3.49 0.75
C TRP A 34 -4.21 -2.63 1.00
N GLU A 35 -4.14 -1.95 2.14
CA GLU A 35 -2.94 -1.25 2.60
C GLU A 35 -2.25 -2.13 3.64
N PHE A 36 -0.98 -2.44 3.39
CA PHE A 36 -0.19 -3.35 4.20
C PHE A 36 0.99 -2.62 4.85
N LYS A 37 1.47 -3.16 5.97
CA LYS A 37 2.74 -2.77 6.56
C LYS A 37 3.86 -3.61 5.95
N HIS A 38 5.10 -3.09 5.94
CA HIS A 38 6.27 -3.86 5.49
C HIS A 38 6.41 -5.20 6.21
N ALA A 39 6.12 -5.25 7.52
CA ALA A 39 6.18 -6.48 8.31
C ALA A 39 5.25 -7.60 7.81
N ASN A 40 4.24 -7.26 6.98
CA ASN A 40 3.34 -8.24 6.39
C ASN A 40 3.77 -8.70 4.99
N VAL A 41 4.85 -8.14 4.43
CA VAL A 41 5.32 -8.45 3.08
C VAL A 41 6.72 -9.05 3.15
N GLN A 42 6.88 -10.23 2.55
CA GLN A 42 8.19 -10.84 2.34
C GLN A 42 8.59 -10.69 0.88
N VAL A 43 9.69 -9.99 0.65
CA VAL A 43 10.26 -9.78 -0.70
C VAL A 43 11.29 -10.87 -0.97
N GLY A 44 11.13 -11.56 -2.10
CA GLY A 44 11.97 -12.68 -2.52
C GLY A 44 12.78 -12.36 -3.78
N ARG A 45 12.96 -13.36 -4.65
CA ARG A 45 13.86 -13.27 -5.81
C ARG A 45 13.39 -12.23 -6.84
N LEU A 46 14.36 -11.67 -7.57
CA LEU A 46 14.10 -10.80 -8.73
C LEU A 46 13.32 -11.56 -9.80
N LEU A 47 12.26 -10.91 -10.29
CA LEU A 47 11.46 -11.37 -11.41
C LEU A 47 11.90 -10.62 -12.67
N GLY A 48 11.92 -9.29 -12.64
CA GLY A 48 12.36 -8.49 -13.78
C GLY A 48 12.70 -7.06 -13.38
N LYS A 49 13.38 -6.34 -14.27
CA LYS A 49 13.67 -4.91 -14.14
C LYS A 49 13.05 -4.19 -15.32
N GLY A 50 12.33 -3.10 -15.04
CA GLY A 50 11.75 -2.22 -16.06
C GLY A 50 12.13 -0.76 -15.80
N ALA A 51 11.61 0.13 -16.65
CA ALA A 51 11.85 1.57 -16.53
C ALA A 51 11.37 2.16 -15.18
N TYR A 52 10.37 1.54 -14.56
CA TYR A 52 9.73 2.00 -13.32
C TYR A 52 10.22 1.29 -12.05
N GLY A 53 11.39 0.66 -12.11
CA GLY A 53 11.99 -0.08 -11.01
C GLY A 53 12.03 -1.59 -11.23
N GLU A 54 12.18 -2.33 -10.13
CA GLU A 54 12.31 -3.78 -10.16
C GLU A 54 11.08 -4.49 -9.59
N VAL A 55 10.75 -5.61 -10.21
CA VAL A 55 9.69 -6.50 -9.79
C VAL A 55 10.32 -7.74 -9.19
N ARG A 56 9.90 -8.11 -7.99
CA ARG A 56 10.36 -9.31 -7.27
C ARG A 56 9.17 -10.22 -6.94
N LYS A 57 9.41 -11.52 -6.82
CA LYS A 57 8.42 -12.44 -6.26
C LYS A 57 8.36 -12.20 -4.76
N GLY A 58 7.19 -12.25 -4.16
CA GLY A 58 7.05 -12.12 -2.72
C GLY A 58 5.78 -12.79 -2.20
N THR A 59 5.56 -12.63 -0.90
CA THR A 59 4.32 -13.03 -0.23
C THR A 59 3.79 -11.88 0.61
N VAL A 60 2.47 -11.83 0.79
CA VAL A 60 1.81 -10.90 1.71
C VAL A 60 0.88 -11.67 2.65
N ILE A 61 0.91 -11.30 3.92
CA ILE A 61 -0.01 -11.80 4.95
C ILE A 61 -1.21 -10.85 5.01
N ARG A 62 -2.38 -11.34 4.61
CA ARG A 62 -3.63 -10.59 4.70
C ARG A 62 -4.08 -10.43 6.14
N LYS A 63 -4.97 -9.46 6.41
CA LYS A 63 -5.59 -9.29 7.73
C LYS A 63 -6.34 -10.53 8.23
N SER A 64 -6.74 -11.43 7.33
CA SER A 64 -7.33 -12.74 7.66
C SER A 64 -6.31 -13.79 8.09
N GLY A 65 -5.01 -13.51 8.06
CA GLY A 65 -3.94 -14.47 8.26
C GLY A 65 -3.54 -15.26 7.00
N GLN A 66 -4.29 -15.14 5.91
CA GLN A 66 -3.98 -15.82 4.64
C GLN A 66 -2.69 -15.27 4.03
N ILE A 67 -1.78 -16.18 3.65
CA ILE A 67 -0.57 -15.86 2.90
C ILE A 67 -0.88 -15.96 1.40
N VAL A 68 -0.53 -14.92 0.64
CA VAL A 68 -0.78 -14.83 -0.80
C VAL A 68 0.54 -14.54 -1.54
N ASN A 69 0.80 -15.29 -2.61
CA ASN A 69 1.92 -15.01 -3.51
C ASN A 69 1.64 -13.74 -4.32
N VAL A 70 2.62 -12.85 -4.40
CA VAL A 70 2.51 -11.56 -5.08
C VAL A 70 3.74 -11.26 -5.94
N ALA A 71 3.56 -10.44 -6.97
CA ALA A 71 4.63 -9.70 -7.59
C ALA A 71 4.77 -8.34 -6.88
N VAL A 72 5.93 -8.09 -6.29
CA VAL A 72 6.25 -6.87 -5.56
C VAL A 72 6.98 -5.94 -6.51
N LYS A 73 6.30 -4.89 -6.98
CA LYS A 73 6.94 -3.80 -7.73
C LYS A 73 7.46 -2.78 -6.73
N THR A 74 8.77 -2.67 -6.63
CA THR A 74 9.44 -1.66 -5.81
C THR A 74 9.48 -0.36 -6.59
N LEU A 75 8.94 0.71 -6.01
CA LEU A 75 9.07 2.04 -6.58
C LEU A 75 10.42 2.62 -6.13
N THR A 76 11.44 2.41 -6.94
CA THR A 76 12.77 2.97 -6.72
C THR A 76 12.71 4.46 -7.01
N MET A 77 12.48 5.27 -5.97
CA MET A 77 12.51 6.72 -6.10
C MET A 77 13.87 7.25 -5.66
N THR A 78 14.55 7.97 -6.56
CA THR A 78 15.73 8.80 -6.26
C THR A 78 15.34 10.14 -5.63
N ASN A 79 14.05 10.48 -5.63
CA ASN A 79 13.52 11.75 -5.15
C ASN A 79 12.84 11.59 -3.78
N LEU A 80 12.79 12.67 -3.00
CA LEU A 80 12.07 12.74 -1.74
C LEU A 80 10.61 12.30 -1.93
N ILE A 81 10.11 11.40 -1.07
CA ILE A 81 8.68 11.07 -1.07
C ILE A 81 7.90 12.30 -0.66
N THR A 82 7.06 12.77 -1.58
CA THR A 82 6.08 13.83 -1.31
C THR A 82 4.71 13.22 -1.05
N ARG A 83 3.88 13.96 -0.33
CA ARG A 83 2.46 13.60 -0.12
C ARG A 83 1.72 13.49 -1.45
N GLU A 84 2.11 14.30 -2.43
CA GLU A 84 1.60 14.32 -3.80
C GLU A 84 1.90 13.01 -4.52
N LEU A 85 3.13 12.50 -4.42
CA LEU A 85 3.51 11.23 -5.00
C LEU A 85 2.69 10.06 -4.42
N ILE A 86 2.55 10.01 -3.09
CA ILE A 86 1.71 9.00 -2.43
C ILE A 86 0.26 9.10 -2.94
N ARG A 87 -0.25 10.33 -3.12
CA ARG A 87 -1.61 10.57 -3.62
C ARG A 87 -1.81 10.04 -5.04
N GLU A 88 -0.85 10.26 -5.95
CA GLU A 88 -0.91 9.75 -7.32
C GLU A 88 -0.81 8.21 -7.35
N ILE A 89 0.12 7.61 -6.59
CA ILE A 89 0.22 6.14 -6.47
C ILE A 89 -1.10 5.55 -5.96
N MET A 90 -1.71 6.17 -4.94
CA MET A 90 -2.99 5.73 -4.40
C MET A 90 -4.14 5.88 -5.40
N LYS A 91 -4.10 6.92 -6.24
CA LYS A 91 -5.09 7.15 -7.29
C LYS A 91 -5.02 6.06 -8.36
N GLU A 92 -3.81 5.76 -8.85
CA GLU A 92 -3.60 4.66 -9.81
C GLU A 92 -4.00 3.31 -9.21
N ALA A 93 -3.58 3.02 -7.98
CA ALA A 93 -3.91 1.79 -7.29
C ALA A 93 -5.43 1.58 -7.14
N ARG A 94 -6.19 2.66 -6.89
CA ARG A 94 -7.66 2.61 -6.82
C ARG A 94 -8.30 2.28 -8.16
N ILE A 95 -7.80 2.85 -9.26
CA ILE A 95 -8.28 2.54 -10.61
C ILE A 95 -8.00 1.08 -10.94
N MET A 96 -6.77 0.61 -10.69
CA MET A 96 -6.38 -0.78 -10.93
C MET A 96 -7.21 -1.78 -10.12
N ARG A 97 -7.68 -1.38 -8.93
CA ARG A 97 -8.51 -2.24 -8.08
C ARG A 97 -9.87 -2.52 -8.71
N ASP A 98 -10.42 -1.55 -9.44
CA ASP A 98 -11.73 -1.69 -10.05
C ASP A 98 -11.64 -2.38 -11.44
N LEU A 99 -10.42 -2.66 -11.92
CA LEU A 99 -10.16 -3.43 -13.14
C LEU A 99 -10.06 -4.93 -12.83
N HIS A 100 -11.11 -5.68 -13.21
CA HIS A 100 -11.14 -7.13 -13.09
C HIS A 100 -11.40 -7.78 -14.46
N HIS A 101 -10.35 -8.33 -15.07
CA HIS A 101 -10.44 -9.00 -16.36
C HIS A 101 -9.40 -10.11 -16.46
N VAL A 102 -9.72 -11.22 -17.14
CA VAL A 102 -8.86 -12.42 -17.24
C VAL A 102 -7.46 -12.13 -17.81
N ASN A 103 -7.34 -11.09 -18.64
CA ASN A 103 -6.08 -10.67 -19.27
C ASN A 103 -5.45 -9.43 -18.60
N VAL A 104 -5.94 -9.00 -17.44
CA VAL A 104 -5.43 -7.82 -16.73
C VAL A 104 -5.00 -8.22 -15.33
N VAL A 105 -3.75 -7.91 -15.01
CA VAL A 105 -3.16 -8.19 -13.70
C VAL A 105 -3.88 -7.40 -12.62
N SER A 106 -4.45 -8.12 -11.66
CA SER A 106 -5.16 -7.53 -10.53
C SER A 106 -4.19 -7.00 -9.48
N ILE A 107 -4.50 -5.82 -8.92
CA ILE A 107 -3.81 -5.30 -7.75
C ILE A 107 -4.28 -6.02 -6.49
N VAL A 108 -3.32 -6.48 -5.68
CA VAL A 108 -3.57 -7.06 -4.36
C VAL A 108 -3.54 -5.99 -3.27
N GLY A 109 -2.65 -5.00 -3.42
CA GLY A 109 -2.62 -3.83 -2.55
C GLY A 109 -1.31 -3.04 -2.62
N VAL A 110 -1.07 -2.23 -1.60
CA VAL A 110 0.08 -1.31 -1.54
C VAL A 110 0.72 -1.28 -0.15
N VAL A 111 1.99 -0.88 -0.10
CA VAL A 111 2.74 -0.60 1.14
C VAL A 111 3.35 0.79 0.98
N LEU A 112 2.76 1.78 1.67
CA LEU A 112 3.09 3.20 1.44
C LEU A 112 3.45 4.00 2.71
N ILE A 113 3.52 3.33 3.86
CA ILE A 113 3.78 4.00 5.15
C ILE A 113 5.28 4.30 5.29
N ASP A 114 6.09 3.27 5.07
CA ASP A 114 7.54 3.34 5.22
C ASP A 114 8.25 3.09 3.89
N HIS A 115 9.55 3.33 3.85
CA HIS A 115 10.38 3.00 2.69
C HIS A 115 10.92 1.57 2.75
N PRO A 116 11.11 0.92 1.58
CA PRO A 116 10.74 1.38 0.24
C PRO A 116 9.24 1.12 -0.08
N LEU A 117 8.64 1.90 -0.97
CA LEU A 117 7.23 1.73 -1.33
C LEU A 117 7.01 0.50 -2.23
N TYR A 118 5.92 -0.22 -2.00
CA TYR A 118 5.55 -1.39 -2.81
C TYR A 118 4.15 -1.26 -3.42
N ILE A 119 4.05 -1.67 -4.68
CA ILE A 119 2.79 -2.08 -5.30
C ILE A 119 2.78 -3.60 -5.35
N LEU A 120 1.76 -4.22 -4.75
CA LEU A 120 1.57 -5.66 -4.68
C LEU A 120 0.57 -6.06 -5.74
N LEU A 121 1.03 -6.82 -6.73
CA LEU A 121 0.23 -7.35 -7.83
C LEU A 121 0.03 -8.85 -7.63
N GLU A 122 -1.01 -9.41 -8.22
CA GLU A 122 -1.14 -10.87 -8.26
C GLU A 122 0.09 -11.50 -8.92
N TYR A 123 0.48 -12.68 -8.45
CA TYR A 123 1.57 -13.42 -9.06
C TYR A 123 1.03 -14.43 -10.07
N VAL A 124 1.32 -14.20 -11.35
CA VAL A 124 0.97 -15.13 -12.43
C VAL A 124 2.18 -16.01 -12.78
N SER A 125 2.02 -17.33 -12.74
CA SER A 125 3.06 -18.27 -13.15
C SER A 125 3.04 -18.47 -14.67
N GLY A 126 3.94 -17.82 -15.41
CA GLY A 126 4.00 -17.90 -16.89
C GLY A 126 4.99 -16.88 -17.49
N CYS A 127 5.32 -17.03 -18.78
CA CYS A 127 6.42 -16.31 -19.46
C CYS A 127 6.35 -14.78 -19.33
N PHE A 128 7.48 -14.16 -19.02
CA PHE A 128 7.66 -12.75 -18.64
C PHE A 128 7.28 -11.70 -19.70
N ASP A 129 7.09 -12.09 -20.95
CA ASP A 129 6.98 -11.15 -22.08
C ASP A 129 5.62 -10.45 -22.21
N PHE A 130 4.58 -10.93 -21.52
CA PHE A 130 3.26 -10.26 -21.55
C PHE A 130 3.10 -9.14 -20.51
N TYR A 131 4.01 -9.04 -19.53
CA TYR A 131 3.69 -8.43 -18.23
C TYR A 131 3.99 -6.93 -18.09
N ILE A 132 4.77 -6.33 -19.01
CA ILE A 132 5.20 -4.92 -18.90
C ILE A 132 4.87 -4.15 -20.18
N ARG A 133 3.58 -3.98 -20.43
CA ARG A 133 3.06 -2.92 -21.31
C ARG A 133 1.74 -2.37 -20.76
N VAL A 134 1.77 -2.01 -19.48
CA VAL A 134 0.82 -1.00 -18.99
C VAL A 134 1.30 0.31 -19.62
N ARG A 135 0.52 0.81 -20.59
CA ARG A 135 0.77 2.06 -21.30
C ARG A 135 0.86 3.24 -20.34
#